data_AF-A0AA41UYV5-F1
#
_entry.id   AF-A0AA41UYV5-F1
#
_cell.length_a   1.000
_cell.length_b   1.000
_cell.length_c   1.000
_cell.angle_alpha   90.00
_cell.angle_beta   90.00
_cell.angle_gamma   90.00
#
_symmetry.space_group_name_H-M   'P 1'
#
loop_
_entity.id
_entity.type
_entity.pdbx_description
1 polymer ?
#
loop_
_entity_poly.entity_id
_entity_poly.type
_entity_poly.pdbx_seq_one_letter_code
_entity_poly.pdbx_strand_id
1 'polypeptide(L)'
;MNIFAKKPTAKEALRASKREMTNATRGIEKEIGALQLEEKRLVTEIKRTAKTGNEAATKILARQLIRLRQQIANLQGSRAQMRGISTHTQAMCANTAVATGMQGATKAMAAMNKQMAPAKQAKVMQEFQRQSAQMDMT
;
A
#
# COMPACT_ATOMS: atom_id res chain seq x y z
N MET A 1 17.91 -11.15 -22.00
CA MET A 1 16.96 -10.01 -21.94
C MET A 1 15.97 -10.16 -23.08
N ASN A 2 14.67 -10.26 -22.80
CA ASN A 2 13.65 -10.42 -23.85
C ASN A 2 13.33 -9.07 -24.49
N ILE A 3 13.70 -8.92 -25.76
CA ILE A 3 13.57 -7.70 -26.57
C ILE A 3 12.09 -7.44 -26.97
N PHE A 4 11.20 -8.42 -26.76
CA PHE A 4 9.76 -8.34 -27.06
C PHE A 4 8.88 -8.07 -25.82
N ALA A 5 9.45 -7.87 -24.64
CA ALA A 5 8.65 -7.56 -23.45
C ALA A 5 8.18 -6.10 -23.48
N LYS A 6 6.86 -5.86 -23.54
CA LYS A 6 6.29 -4.53 -23.33
C LYS A 6 6.78 -3.97 -22.00
N LYS A 7 7.21 -2.70 -21.98
CA LYS A 7 7.52 -2.02 -20.72
C LYS A 7 6.30 -2.11 -19.80
N PRO A 8 6.47 -2.57 -18.54
CA PRO A 8 5.35 -2.70 -17.63
C PRO A 8 4.69 -1.35 -17.43
N THR A 9 3.36 -1.33 -17.46
CA THR A 9 2.58 -0.14 -17.15
C THR A 9 2.82 0.27 -15.69
N ALA A 10 2.63 1.55 -15.36
CA ALA A 10 2.77 2.03 -13.98
C ALA A 10 1.94 1.20 -12.98
N LYS A 11 0.77 0.71 -13.41
CA LYS A 11 -0.11 -0.17 -12.62
C LYS A 11 0.48 -1.56 -12.40
N GLU A 12 1.18 -2.12 -13.37
CA GLU A 12 1.86 -3.42 -13.25
C GLU A 12 3.10 -3.33 -12.38
N ALA A 13 3.91 -2.28 -12.55
CA ALA A 13 5.07 -2.00 -11.70
C ALA A 13 4.66 -1.84 -10.22
N LEU A 14 3.59 -1.09 -9.94
CA LEU A 14 3.03 -0.95 -8.58
C LEU A 14 2.54 -2.28 -8.01
N ARG A 15 1.88 -3.12 -8.80
CA ARG A 15 1.44 -4.46 -8.36
C ARG A 15 2.61 -5.38 -8.05
N ALA A 16 3.66 -5.36 -8.86
CA ALA A 16 4.88 -6.13 -8.63
C ALA A 16 5.56 -5.68 -7.34
N SER A 17 5.75 -4.37 -7.16
CA SER A 17 6.33 -3.78 -5.94
C SER A 17 5.53 -4.14 -4.68
N LYS A 18 4.19 -4.09 -4.74
CA LYS A 18 3.34 -4.52 -3.61
C LYS A 18 3.53 -5.99 -3.25
N ARG A 19 3.66 -6.88 -4.25
CA ARG A 19 3.90 -8.32 -4.02
C ARG A 19 5.27 -8.54 -3.38
N GLU A 20 6.30 -7.87 -3.89
CA GLU A 20 7.65 -7.94 -3.36
C GLU A 20 7.71 -7.45 -1.90
N MET A 21 7.09 -6.31 -1.59
CA MET A 21 6.99 -5.81 -0.21
C MET A 21 6.23 -6.78 0.72
N THR A 22 5.18 -7.44 0.23
CA THR A 22 4.43 -8.43 1.01
C THR A 22 5.31 -9.65 1.30
N ASN A 23 6.08 -10.12 0.32
CA ASN A 23 6.99 -11.23 0.48
C ASN A 23 8.13 -10.89 1.46
N ALA A 24 8.71 -9.70 1.34
CA ALA A 24 9.73 -9.20 2.26
C ALA A 24 9.20 -9.09 3.69
N THR A 25 7.98 -8.57 3.88
CA THR A 25 7.33 -8.48 5.19
C THR A 25 7.17 -9.85 5.85
N ARG A 26 6.69 -10.84 5.08
CA ARG A 26 6.58 -12.23 5.58
C ARG A 26 7.94 -12.85 5.89
N GLY A 27 8.97 -12.52 5.12
CA GLY A 27 10.35 -12.94 5.40
C GLY A 27 10.82 -12.42 6.77
N ILE A 28 10.65 -11.12 7.02
CA ILE A 28 11.00 -10.51 8.30
C ILE A 28 10.19 -11.11 9.46
N GLU A 29 8.90 -11.35 9.29
CA GLU A 29 8.08 -11.96 10.34
C GLU A 29 8.52 -13.38 10.71
N LYS A 30 8.90 -14.18 9.71
CA LYS A 30 9.47 -15.52 9.93
C LYS A 30 10.78 -15.43 10.71
N GLU A 31 11.65 -14.51 10.35
CA GLU A 31 12.95 -14.35 11.00
C GLU A 31 12.81 -13.84 12.44
N ILE A 32 11.89 -12.90 12.70
CA ILE A 32 11.51 -12.48 14.06
C ILE A 32 11.05 -13.70 14.86
N GLY A 33 10.17 -14.54 14.31
CA GLY A 33 9.69 -15.74 14.99
C GLY A 33 10.79 -16.75 15.31
N ALA A 34 11.74 -16.95 14.37
CA ALA A 34 12.89 -17.82 14.58
C ALA A 34 13.80 -17.30 15.70
N LEU A 35 14.13 -16.00 15.69
CA LEU A 35 14.96 -15.38 16.73
C LEU A 35 14.27 -15.38 18.10
N GLN A 36 12.95 -15.19 18.17
CA GLN A 36 12.21 -15.29 19.43
C GLN A 36 12.24 -16.70 20.02
N LEU A 37 12.26 -17.74 19.18
CA LEU A 37 12.45 -19.11 19.65
C LEU A 37 13.86 -19.34 20.18
N GLU A 38 14.87 -18.81 19.48
CA GLU A 38 16.26 -18.84 19.93
C GLU A 38 16.45 -18.06 21.25
N GLU A 39 15.78 -16.92 21.42
CA GLU A 39 15.75 -16.17 22.69
C GLU A 39 15.31 -17.05 23.86
N LYS A 40 14.21 -17.80 23.69
CA LYS A 40 13.67 -18.70 24.71
C LYS A 40 14.64 -19.83 25.06
N ARG A 41 15.32 -20.40 24.05
CA ARG A 41 16.35 -21.42 24.25
C ARG A 41 17.53 -20.84 25.03
N LEU A 42 18.01 -19.67 24.62
CA LEU A 42 19.13 -18.99 25.26
C LEU A 42 18.83 -18.62 26.72
N VAL A 43 17.62 -18.16 27.02
CA VAL A 43 17.17 -17.89 28.41
C VAL A 43 17.19 -19.18 29.25
N THR A 44 16.76 -20.30 28.68
CA THR A 44 16.77 -21.59 29.38
C THR A 44 18.21 -22.04 29.65
N GLU A 45 19.10 -21.84 28.70
CA GLU A 45 20.52 -22.16 28.84
C GLU A 45 21.23 -21.27 29.87
N ILE A 46 20.95 -19.96 29.88
CA ILE A 46 21.44 -19.03 30.92
C ILE A 46 21.00 -19.50 32.31
N LYS A 47 19.73 -19.90 32.48
CA LYS A 47 19.23 -20.43 33.75
C LYS A 47 19.94 -21.71 34.16
N ARG A 48 20.29 -22.58 33.20
CA ARG A 48 21.04 -23.81 33.45
C ARG A 48 22.47 -23.52 33.89
N THR A 49 23.21 -22.69 33.17
CA THR A 49 24.61 -22.36 33.49
C THR A 49 24.75 -21.55 34.78
N ALA A 50 23.75 -20.73 35.10
CA ALA A 50 23.69 -20.01 36.36
C ALA A 50 23.53 -20.98 37.55
N LYS A 51 22.68 -22.01 37.43
CA LYS A 51 22.51 -23.03 38.48
C LYS A 51 23.77 -23.87 38.72
N THR A 52 24.59 -24.07 37.70
CA THR A 52 25.87 -24.79 37.83
C THR A 52 27.01 -23.91 38.35
N GLY A 53 26.76 -22.62 38.66
CA GLY A 53 27.78 -21.70 39.15
C GLY A 53 28.82 -21.29 38.09
N ASN A 54 28.59 -21.56 36.81
CA ASN A 54 29.52 -21.19 35.75
C ASN A 54 29.29 -19.74 35.31
N GLU A 55 29.88 -18.81 36.06
CA GLU A 55 29.72 -17.37 35.83
C GLU A 55 30.25 -16.91 34.47
N ALA A 56 31.38 -17.46 34.03
CA ALA A 56 31.99 -17.10 32.75
C ALA A 56 31.06 -17.43 31.57
N ALA A 57 30.52 -18.65 31.53
CA ALA A 57 29.56 -19.06 30.51
C ALA A 57 28.27 -18.24 30.58
N THR A 58 27.75 -18.01 31.78
CA THR A 58 26.52 -17.24 32.01
C THR A 58 26.66 -15.79 31.50
N LYS A 59 27.81 -15.15 31.73
CA LYS A 59 28.10 -13.79 31.25
C LYS A 59 28.18 -13.71 29.73
N ILE A 60 28.75 -14.72 29.06
CA ILE A 60 28.81 -14.78 27.59
C ILE A 60 27.41 -14.93 27.01
N LEU A 61 26.62 -15.88 27.54
CA LEU A 61 25.25 -16.11 27.09
C LEU A 61 24.35 -14.89 27.33
N ALA A 62 24.50 -14.19 28.45
CA ALA A 62 23.77 -12.95 28.72
C ALA A 62 24.09 -11.85 27.69
N ARG A 63 25.35 -11.70 27.27
CA ARG A 63 25.72 -10.77 26.18
C ARG A 63 25.11 -11.17 24.85
N GLN A 64 25.07 -12.48 24.55
CA GLN A 64 24.41 -13.00 23.36
C GLN A 64 22.90 -12.69 23.38
N LEU A 65 22.24 -12.79 24.55
CA LEU A 65 20.82 -12.44 24.71
C LEU A 65 20.55 -10.99 24.33
N ILE A 66 21.39 -10.06 24.80
CA ILE A 66 21.24 -8.63 24.51
C ILE A 66 21.36 -8.36 23.01
N ARG A 67 22.36 -8.97 22.35
CA ARG A 67 22.55 -8.84 20.90
C ARG A 67 21.36 -9.38 20.12
N LEU A 68 20.85 -10.54 20.52
CA LEU A 68 19.71 -11.18 19.88
C LEU A 68 18.42 -10.35 20.06
N ARG A 69 18.19 -9.77 21.24
CA ARG A 69 17.09 -8.81 21.47
C ARG A 69 17.22 -7.56 20.61
N GLN A 70 18.43 -7.02 20.46
CA GLN A 70 18.66 -5.88 19.57
C GLN A 70 18.36 -6.23 18.11
N GLN A 71 18.74 -7.43 17.65
CA GLN A 71 18.40 -7.91 16.30
C GLN A 71 16.90 -8.02 16.09
N ILE A 72 16.16 -8.58 17.06
CA ILE A 72 14.69 -8.63 17.04
C ILE A 72 14.10 -7.21 16.96
N ALA A 73 14.57 -6.27 17.77
CA ALA A 73 14.10 -4.89 17.77
C ALA A 73 14.36 -4.19 16.42
N ASN A 74 15.53 -4.40 15.83
CA ASN A 74 15.88 -3.86 14.52
C ASN A 74 14.93 -4.41 13.44
N LEU A 75 14.67 -5.71 13.42
CA LEU A 75 13.74 -6.35 12.48
C LEU A 75 12.29 -5.88 12.68
N GLN A 76 11.87 -5.66 13.92
CA GLN A 76 10.57 -5.06 14.22
C GLN A 76 10.46 -3.63 13.67
N GLY A 77 11.54 -2.84 13.78
CA GLY A 77 11.66 -1.52 13.16
C GLY A 77 11.54 -1.59 11.63
N SER A 78 12.29 -2.50 10.98
CA SER A 78 12.20 -2.72 9.52
C SER A 78 10.81 -3.16 9.08
N ARG A 79 10.13 -4.01 9.86
CA ARG A 79 8.73 -4.40 9.60
C ARG A 79 7.80 -3.19 9.66
N ALA A 80 7.96 -2.32 10.65
CA ALA A 80 7.16 -1.10 10.77
C ALA A 80 7.38 -0.15 9.59
N GLN A 81 8.63 0.04 9.16
CA GLN A 81 8.98 0.84 7.99
C GLN A 81 8.33 0.29 6.71
N MET A 82 8.42 -1.02 6.45
CA MET A 82 7.76 -1.63 5.28
C MET A 82 6.23 -1.47 5.31
N ARG A 83 5.61 -1.59 6.50
CA ARG A 83 4.17 -1.33 6.64
C ARG A 83 3.83 0.12 6.30
N GLY A 84 4.66 1.07 6.74
CA GLY A 84 4.54 2.48 6.39
C GLY A 84 4.63 2.71 4.88
N ILE A 85 5.63 2.13 4.21
CA ILE A 85 5.81 2.21 2.76
C ILE A 85 4.59 1.60 2.04
N SER A 86 4.15 0.40 2.43
CA SER A 86 2.97 -0.23 1.81
C SER A 86 1.71 0.64 1.92
N THR A 87 1.54 1.32 3.06
CA THR A 87 0.40 2.22 3.30
C THR A 87 0.51 3.47 2.42
N HIS A 88 1.70 4.06 2.35
CA HIS A 88 1.99 5.20 1.49
C HIS A 88 1.78 4.86 0.00
N THR A 89 2.27 3.71 -0.46
CA THR A 89 2.04 3.22 -1.82
C THR A 89 0.57 2.99 -2.12
N GLN A 90 -0.21 2.46 -1.17
CA GLN A 90 -1.65 2.30 -1.33
C GLN A 90 -2.37 3.65 -1.45
N ALA A 91 -1.99 4.64 -0.65
CA ALA A 91 -2.52 6.00 -0.76
C ALA A 91 -2.19 6.63 -2.13
N MET A 92 -0.94 6.49 -2.60
CA MET A 92 -0.56 6.93 -3.96
C MET A 92 -1.38 6.26 -5.05
N CYS A 93 -1.65 4.96 -4.94
CA CYS A 93 -2.48 4.23 -5.90
C CYS A 93 -3.92 4.78 -5.92
N ALA A 94 -4.51 5.05 -4.75
CA ALA A 94 -5.85 5.61 -4.63
C ALA A 94 -5.92 7.01 -5.26
N ASN A 95 -4.95 7.88 -4.95
CA ASN A 95 -4.86 9.22 -5.53
C ASN A 95 -4.72 9.18 -7.05
N THR A 96 -3.91 8.26 -7.58
CA THR A 96 -3.73 8.10 -9.04
C THR A 96 -5.01 7.62 -9.73
N ALA A 97 -5.74 6.69 -9.11
CA ALA A 97 -7.02 6.21 -9.63
C ALA A 97 -8.07 7.33 -9.66
N VAL A 98 -8.16 8.12 -8.59
CA VAL A 98 -9.04 9.31 -8.53
C VAL A 98 -8.65 10.32 -9.61
N ALA A 99 -7.38 10.66 -9.74
CA ALA A 99 -6.92 11.60 -10.77
C ALA A 99 -7.25 11.12 -12.19
N THR A 100 -7.09 9.82 -12.46
CA THR A 100 -7.44 9.23 -13.76
C THR A 100 -8.95 9.26 -14.01
N GLY A 101 -9.75 8.94 -12.99
CA GLY A 101 -11.22 9.01 -13.05
C GLY A 101 -11.73 10.44 -13.26
N MET A 102 -11.16 11.41 -12.54
CA MET A 102 -11.44 12.84 -12.72
C MET A 102 -11.08 13.29 -14.14
N GLN A 103 -9.92 12.89 -14.68
CA GLN A 103 -9.55 13.21 -16.06
C GLN A 103 -10.54 12.63 -17.08
N GLY A 104 -11.07 11.43 -16.85
CA GLY A 104 -12.11 10.83 -17.68
C GLY A 104 -13.43 11.61 -17.59
N ALA A 105 -13.85 11.93 -16.37
CA ALA A 105 -15.07 12.69 -16.10
C ALA A 105 -15.00 14.12 -16.68
N THR A 106 -13.87 14.82 -16.54
CA THR A 106 -13.71 16.17 -17.12
C THR A 106 -13.72 16.13 -18.64
N LYS A 107 -13.10 15.12 -19.27
CA LYS A 107 -13.19 14.91 -20.73
C LYS A 107 -14.64 14.66 -21.16
N ALA A 108 -15.38 13.84 -20.43
CA ALA A 108 -16.79 13.56 -20.73
C ALA A 108 -17.67 14.81 -20.54
N MET A 109 -17.48 15.56 -19.45
CA MET A 109 -18.17 16.83 -19.21
C MET A 109 -17.84 17.87 -20.28
N ALA A 110 -16.57 17.99 -20.69
CA ALA A 110 -16.17 18.89 -21.77
C ALA A 110 -16.81 18.49 -23.12
N ALA A 111 -16.87 17.19 -23.42
CA ALA A 111 -17.55 16.69 -24.61
C ALA A 111 -19.07 16.95 -24.55
N MET A 112 -19.70 16.76 -23.39
CA MET A 112 -21.11 17.08 -23.16
C MET A 112 -21.37 18.58 -23.35
N ASN A 113 -20.55 19.44 -22.76
CA ASN A 113 -20.64 20.90 -22.91
C ASN A 113 -20.50 21.33 -24.39
N LYS A 114 -19.62 20.68 -25.15
CA LYS A 114 -19.46 20.94 -26.59
C LYS A 114 -20.68 20.49 -27.41
N GLN A 115 -21.40 19.45 -26.98
CA GLN A 115 -22.62 18.98 -27.64
C GLN A 115 -23.88 19.77 -27.20
N MET A 116 -23.88 20.30 -25.97
CA MET A 116 -24.82 21.32 -25.47
C MET A 116 -24.48 22.72 -26.03
N ALA A 117 -24.29 22.81 -27.35
CA ALA A 117 -24.13 24.11 -27.99
C ALA A 117 -25.41 24.95 -27.79
N PRO A 118 -25.31 26.25 -27.46
CA PRO A 118 -26.44 27.13 -27.17
C PRO A 118 -27.48 27.18 -28.30
N ALA A 119 -27.09 26.87 -29.54
CA ALA A 119 -27.98 26.77 -30.69
C ALA A 119 -29.04 25.64 -30.58
N LYS A 120 -28.68 24.47 -30.02
CA LYS A 120 -29.65 23.39 -29.78
C LYS A 120 -30.54 23.69 -28.58
N GLN A 121 -29.98 24.35 -27.56
CA GLN A 121 -30.70 24.72 -26.36
C GLN A 121 -31.70 25.86 -26.61
N ALA A 122 -31.34 26.84 -27.44
CA ALA A 122 -32.25 27.88 -27.91
C ALA A 122 -33.42 27.31 -28.72
N LYS A 123 -33.15 26.34 -29.61
CA LYS A 123 -34.21 25.64 -30.36
C LYS A 123 -35.16 24.89 -29.43
N VAL A 124 -34.62 24.08 -28.51
CA VAL A 124 -35.43 23.32 -27.53
C VAL A 124 -36.21 24.25 -26.61
N MET A 125 -35.64 25.39 -26.20
CA MET A 125 -36.33 26.38 -25.36
C MET A 125 -37.43 27.13 -26.12
N GLN A 126 -37.21 27.40 -27.41
CA GLN A 126 -38.23 28.00 -28.30
C GLN A 126 -39.38 27.02 -28.57
N GLU A 127 -39.07 25.74 -28.79
CA GLU A 127 -40.06 24.67 -28.97
C GLU A 127 -40.85 24.41 -27.68
N PHE A 128 -40.19 24.47 -26.53
CA PHE A 128 -40.81 24.38 -25.22
C PHE A 128 -41.74 25.57 -24.95
N GLN A 129 -41.30 26.80 -25.22
CA GLN A 129 -42.15 28.00 -25.11
C GLN A 129 -43.38 27.90 -26.01
N ARG A 130 -43.23 27.38 -27.24
CA ARG A 130 -44.35 27.17 -28.16
C ARG A 130 -45.34 26.11 -27.64
N GLN A 131 -44.85 25.02 -27.07
CA GLN A 131 -45.68 23.95 -26.50
C GLN A 131 -46.35 24.36 -25.19
N SER A 132 -45.66 25.07 -24.29
CA SER A 132 -46.26 25.62 -23.07
C SER A 132 -47.35 26.65 -23.40
N ALA A 133 -47.13 27.54 -24.37
CA ALA A 133 -48.16 28.47 -24.81
C ALA A 133 -49.39 27.77 -25.43
N GLN A 134 -49.22 26.59 -26.04
CA GLN A 134 -50.33 25.78 -26.53
C GLN A 134 -51.07 25.03 -25.41
N MET A 135 -50.40 24.65 -24.32
CA MET A 135 -51.02 24.02 -23.17
C MET A 135 -51.72 25.01 -22.23
N ASP A 136 -51.29 26.27 -22.16
CA ASP A 136 -51.97 27.34 -21.40
C ASP A 136 -53.23 27.88 -22.11
N MET A 137 -53.44 27.51 -23.38
CA MET A 137 -54.60 27.92 -24.20
C MET A 137 -55.73 26.88 -24.24
N THR A 138 -55.66 25.83 -23.40
CA THR A 138 -56.71 24.82 -23.18
C THR A 138 -57.13 24.79 -21.73
#